data_AF-A0A521RZY4-F1
#
_entry.id   AF-A0A521RZY4-F1
#
_cell.length_a   1.000
_cell.length_b   1.000
_cell.length_c   1.000
_cell.angle_alpha   90.00
_cell.angle_beta   90.00
_cell.angle_gamma   90.00
#
_symmetry.space_group_name_H-M   'P 1'
#
loop_
_entity.id
_entity.type
_entity.pdbx_description
1 polymer ?
#
loop_
_entity_poly.entity_id
_entity_poly.type
_entity_poly.pdbx_seq_one_letter_code
_entity_poly.pdbx_strand_id
1 'polypeptide(L)' 'VSIYLRADREVPYGTVVQVMDLIKRAGIDKLGIVTEPLQKDSPSR' A
#
# COMPACT_ATOMS: atom_id res chain seq x y z
N VAL A 1 6.85 -13.36 10.81
CA VAL A 1 5.50 -12.79 10.58
C VAL A 1 5.56 -11.99 9.29
N SER A 2 4.63 -12.20 8.37
CA SER A 2 4.56 -11.46 7.10
C SER A 2 3.32 -10.59 7.13
N ILE A 3 3.49 -9.28 7.06
CA ILE A 3 2.36 -8.33 7.03
C ILE A 3 2.17 -7.82 5.61
N TYR A 4 0.90 -7.76 5.19
CA TYR A 4 0.51 -7.19 3.91
C TYR A 4 -0.42 -6.01 4.15
N LEU A 5 -0.06 -4.84 3.62
CA LEU A 5 -0.92 -3.66 3.62
C LEU A 5 -1.68 -3.61 2.31
N ARG A 6 -3.00 -3.84 2.35
CA ARG A 6 -3.87 -3.61 1.21
C ARG A 6 -4.27 -2.14 1.18
N ALA A 7 -3.89 -1.43 0.13
CA ALA A 7 -4.29 -0.05 -0.09
C ALA A 7 -4.77 0.09 -1.54
N ASP A 8 -5.99 0.59 -1.70
CA ASP A 8 -6.58 0.88 -3.00
C ASP A 8 -6.53 2.40 -3.28
N ARG A 9 -6.80 2.81 -4.52
CA ARG A 9 -6.78 4.19 -5.01
C ARG A 9 -7.68 5.14 -4.23
N GLU A 10 -8.78 4.63 -3.66
CA GLU A 10 -9.69 5.42 -2.84
C GLU A 10 -9.11 5.77 -1.46
N VAL A 11 -8.04 5.07 -1.04
CA VAL A 11 -7.42 5.29 0.27
C VAL A 11 -6.45 6.47 0.19
N PRO A 12 -6.64 7.52 1.01
CA PRO A 12 -5.73 8.66 1.04
C PRO A 12 -4.30 8.23 1.40
N TYR A 13 -3.33 8.81 0.69
CA TYR A 13 -1.91 8.56 0.94
C TYR A 13 -1.51 8.75 2.42
N GLY A 14 -2.02 9.80 3.07
CA GLY A 14 -1.73 10.07 4.48
C GLY A 14 -2.15 8.94 5.41
N THR A 15 -3.29 8.29 5.14
CA THR A 15 -3.75 7.12 5.90
C THR A 15 -2.79 5.94 5.74
N VAL A 16 -2.31 5.68 4.51
CA VAL A 16 -1.31 4.63 4.25
C VAL A 16 -0.04 4.90 5.05
N VAL A 17 0.48 6.13 5.02
CA VAL A 17 1.71 6.50 5.74
C VAL A 17 1.57 6.38 7.26
N GLN A 18 0.42 6.73 7.83
CA GLN A 18 0.18 6.55 9.27
C GLN A 18 0.25 5.08 9.69
N VAL A 19 -0.33 4.18 8.89
CA VAL A 19 -0.26 2.73 9.15
C VAL A 19 1.18 2.22 8.99
N MET A 20 1.91 2.71 7.99
CA MET A 20 3.33 2.38 7.82
C MET A 20 4.19 2.80 9.02
N ASP A 21 3.91 3.97 9.62
CA ASP A 21 4.63 4.45 10.81
C ASP A 21 4.39 3.54 12.03
N LEU A 22 3.13 3.15 12.26
CA LEU A 22 2.75 2.19 13.30
C LEU A 22 3.46 0.85 13.16
N ILE A 23 3.52 0.31 11.94
CA ILE A 23 4.18 -0.97 11.65
C ILE A 23 5.69 -0.88 11.91
N LYS A 24 6.34 0.22 11.51
CA LYS A 24 7.76 0.47 11.79
C LYS A 24 8.04 0.58 13.29
N ARG A 25 7.21 1.30 14.05
CA ARG A 25 7.34 1.42 15.52
C ARG A 25 7.18 0.08 16.24
N ALA A 26 6.43 -0.85 15.65
CA ALA A 26 6.28 -2.22 16.15
C ALA A 26 7.49 -3.12 15.83
N GLY A 27 8.54 -2.61 15.17
CA GLY A 27 9.75 -3.37 14.82
C GLY A 27 9.55 -4.35 13.66
N ILE A 28 8.60 -4.07 12.77
CA ILE A 28 8.26 -4.95 11.64
C ILE A 28 8.87 -4.37 10.36
N ASP A 29 9.97 -4.98 9.93
CA ASP A 29 10.73 -4.50 8.76
C ASP A 29 10.24 -5.10 7.43
N LYS A 30 9.54 -6.23 7.48
CA LYS A 30 9.05 -6.94 6.28
C LYS A 30 7.57 -6.66 6.06
N LEU A 31 7.30 -5.76 5.12
CA LEU A 31 5.96 -5.42 4.66
C LEU A 31 5.82 -5.63 3.16
N GLY A 32 4.78 -6.36 2.75
CA GLY A 32 4.29 -6.34 1.38
C GLY A 32 3.16 -5.33 1.22
N ILE A 33 3.15 -4.54 0.15
CA ILE A 33 2.01 -3.69 -0.20
C ILE A 33 1.24 -4.38 -1.32
N VAL A 34 -0.08 -4.48 -1.18
CA VAL A 34 -0.98 -5.04 -2.19
C VAL A 34 -1.90 -3.93 -2.65
N THR A 35 -1.82 -3.57 -3.92
CA THR A 35 -2.67 -2.57 -4.55
C THR A 35 -3.40 -3.17 -5.73
N GLU A 36 -4.55 -2.60 -6.09
CA GLU A 36 -5.14 -2.89 -7.39
C GLU A 36 -4.22 -2.38 -8.52
N PRO A 37 -4.11 -3.08 -9.65
CA PRO A 37 -3.35 -2.59 -10.78
C PRO A 37 -3.89 -1.24 -11.22
N LEU A 38 -3.00 -0.29 -11.48
CA LEU A 38 -3.41 0.93 -12.15
C LEU A 38 -4.05 0.50 -13.47
N GLN A 39 -5.36 0.73 -13.67
CA GLN A 39 -6.00 0.54 -14.98
C GLN A 39 -5.03 1.08 -16.02
N LYS A 40 -4.44 0.17 -16.79
CA LYS A 40 -3.47 0.49 -17.81
C LYS A 40 -4.26 1.32 -18.80
N ASP A 41 -4.01 2.62 -18.82
CA ASP A 41 -4.45 3.50 -19.90
C ASP A 41 -3.74 2.95 -21.15
N SER A 42 -4.39 1.98 -21.79
CA SER A 42 -3.91 1.39 -23.02
C SER A 42 -4.23 2.46 -24.05
N PRO A 43 -3.22 3.16 -24.60
CA PRO A 43 -3.50 4.14 -25.63
C PRO A 43 -4.13 3.35 -26.76
N SER A 44 -5.40 3.62 -27.02
CA SER A 44 -6.10 3.11 -28.19
C SER A 44 -5.36 3.64 -29.41
N ARG A 45 -4.49 2.83 -30.00
CA ARG A 45 -3.92 2.98 -31.33
C ARG A 45 -3.84 1.62 -31.98
#